data_AF-A0A9D9DBV9-F1
#
_entry.id   AF-A0A9D9DBV9-F1
#
_cell.length_a   1.000
_cell.length_b   1.000
_cell.length_c   1.000
_cell.angle_alpha   90.00
_cell.angle_beta   90.00
_cell.angle_gamma   90.00
#
_symmetry.space_group_name_H-M   'P 1'
#
loop_
_entity.id
_entity.type
_entity.pdbx_description
1 polymer ?
#
loop_
_entity_poly.entity_id
_entity_poly.type
_entity_poly.pdbx_seq_one_letter_code
_entity_poly.pdbx_strand_id
1 'polypeptide(L)'
;MKKTSNVKKSATAKSKAAQSCSMKCCGVAHKVWAAIALVGLFVCGVFLGMGYRTANDGARNNRLDAVQCDAIANEIVKITTNGATAENVETLNELNAAYSNGCAGRLVVIEKETVAPAAMHPEIMSTCKRIEKLLLNRLYPEDSMSYWDHLKNADTYSSMADKGCAENADMYKALALRELEIATALQPEEDMGTGDAEIVIDTFKKLDMQREAQEFLDKIEKLIDPATDFILQMEQIINE
;
A
#
# COMPACT_ATOMS: atom_id res chain seq x y z
N MET A 1 -0.13 15.12 79.61
CA MET A 1 -0.99 16.33 79.54
C MET A 1 -0.52 17.20 78.37
N LYS A 2 -1.45 17.84 77.62
CA LYS A 2 -1.24 18.91 76.59
C LYS A 2 -0.31 18.55 75.40
N LYS A 3 -0.75 18.39 74.13
CA LYS A 3 -1.23 19.41 73.13
C LYS A 3 -0.34 20.67 73.15
N THR A 4 0.31 21.10 72.06
CA THR A 4 -0.28 21.62 70.79
C THR A 4 0.74 21.73 69.63
N SER A 5 0.24 21.77 68.38
CA SER A 5 0.96 22.01 67.12
C SER A 5 1.34 23.49 66.88
N ASN A 6 2.10 23.81 65.80
CA ASN A 6 1.60 24.48 64.56
C ASN A 6 2.68 25.31 63.76
N VAL A 7 2.34 25.62 62.50
CA VAL A 7 2.80 26.72 61.60
C VAL A 7 3.91 26.46 60.54
N LYS A 8 3.49 26.56 59.26
CA LYS A 8 4.29 26.72 58.02
C LYS A 8 4.98 28.10 57.94
N LYS A 9 6.05 28.22 57.14
CA LYS A 9 6.13 29.30 56.13
C LYS A 9 7.07 29.00 54.95
N SER A 10 6.65 29.49 53.77
CA SER A 10 7.38 29.42 52.49
C SER A 10 8.42 30.54 52.38
N ALA A 11 9.50 30.31 51.62
CA ALA A 11 10.44 31.33 51.18
C ALA A 11 10.47 31.43 49.65
N THR A 12 9.90 32.51 49.13
CA THR A 12 9.88 32.86 47.70
C THR A 12 11.20 33.51 47.29
N ALA A 13 11.89 33.00 46.26
CA ALA A 13 13.03 33.69 45.66
C ALA A 13 12.63 34.36 44.33
N LYS A 14 12.84 35.68 44.20
CA LYS A 14 12.52 36.44 42.99
C LYS A 14 13.70 37.33 42.54
N SER A 15 14.24 36.95 41.38
CA SER A 15 14.69 37.81 40.27
C SER A 15 15.93 38.73 40.37
N LYS A 16 16.72 38.68 39.27
CA LYS A 16 17.48 39.78 38.62
C LYS A 16 18.73 40.32 39.35
N ALA A 17 19.82 40.73 38.69
CA ALA A 17 20.29 40.61 37.30
C ALA A 17 21.84 40.88 37.32
N ALA A 18 22.63 41.01 36.24
CA ALA A 18 22.44 41.03 34.78
C ALA A 18 23.77 40.69 34.07
N GLN A 19 23.76 40.15 32.84
CA GLN A 19 24.89 40.37 31.92
C GLN A 19 24.48 40.33 30.44
N SER A 20 24.54 41.50 29.79
CA SER A 20 24.40 41.64 28.34
C SER A 20 25.75 41.49 27.66
N CYS A 21 25.89 40.51 26.76
CA CYS A 21 26.99 40.50 25.79
C CYS A 21 26.46 40.90 24.41
N SER A 22 27.02 41.98 23.88
CA SER A 22 26.78 42.46 22.52
C SER A 22 27.61 41.65 21.52
N MET A 23 26.95 40.99 20.56
CA MET A 23 27.60 40.57 19.31
C MET A 23 26.76 40.95 18.09
N LYS A 24 26.99 42.17 17.60
CA LYS A 24 26.65 42.58 16.23
C LYS A 24 27.63 41.94 15.22
N CYS A 25 27.58 40.63 15.03
CA CYS A 25 28.46 39.91 14.08
C CYS A 25 27.74 38.79 13.28
N CYS A 26 26.50 39.02 12.82
CA CYS A 26 25.90 38.19 11.77
C CYS A 26 26.03 38.88 10.41
N GLY A 27 27.03 38.48 9.63
CA GLY A 27 27.34 39.08 8.33
C GLY A 27 26.23 38.90 7.30
N VAL A 28 26.03 39.93 6.47
CA VAL A 28 25.00 39.99 5.42
C VAL A 28 25.08 38.82 4.43
N ALA A 29 26.28 38.23 4.28
CA ALA A 29 26.56 37.07 3.42
C ALA A 29 25.59 35.89 3.62
N HIS A 30 25.23 35.52 4.86
CA HIS A 30 24.37 34.34 5.10
C HIS A 30 22.95 34.49 4.54
N LYS A 31 22.43 35.71 4.38
CA LYS A 31 21.13 35.95 3.75
C LYS A 31 21.17 35.79 2.23
N VAL A 32 22.30 36.10 1.60
CA VAL A 32 22.49 35.98 0.15
C VAL A 32 22.55 34.51 -0.27
N TRP A 33 23.26 33.67 0.48
CA TRP A 33 23.34 32.23 0.19
C TRP A 33 21.99 31.50 0.32
N ALA A 34 21.17 31.87 1.32
CA ALA A 34 19.82 31.33 1.46
C ALA A 34 18.89 31.71 0.29
N ALA A 35 19.02 32.93 -0.25
CA ALA A 35 18.24 33.37 -1.41
C ALA A 35 18.66 32.66 -2.71
N ILE A 36 19.97 32.44 -2.93
CA ILE A 36 20.48 31.74 -4.10
C ILE A 36 19.99 30.28 -4.16
N ALA A 37 19.97 29.58 -3.01
CA ALA A 37 19.44 28.22 -2.93
C ALA A 37 17.94 28.14 -3.33
N LEU A 38 17.13 29.10 -2.89
CA LEU A 38 15.69 29.16 -3.22
C LEU A 38 15.43 29.41 -4.71
N VAL A 39 16.22 30.30 -5.34
CA VAL A 39 16.12 30.55 -6.79
C VAL A 39 16.57 29.32 -7.60
N GLY A 40 17.63 28.62 -7.18
CA GLY A 40 18.08 27.39 -7.83
C GLY A 40 17.01 26.29 -7.85
N LEU A 41 16.31 26.10 -6.73
CA LEU A 41 15.23 25.13 -6.60
C LEU A 41 14.03 25.48 -7.50
N PHE A 42 13.67 26.77 -7.60
CA PHE A 42 12.59 27.23 -8.47
C PHE A 42 12.93 27.07 -9.97
N VAL A 43 14.16 27.37 -10.36
CA VAL A 43 14.63 27.19 -11.75
C VAL A 43 14.65 25.72 -12.13
N CYS A 44 15.13 24.83 -11.25
CA CYS A 44 15.13 23.38 -11.52
C CYS A 44 13.71 22.81 -11.67
N GLY A 45 12.75 23.27 -10.84
CA GLY A 45 11.34 22.92 -10.98
C GLY A 45 10.71 23.40 -12.29
N VAL A 46 11.05 24.61 -12.76
CA VAL A 46 10.55 25.17 -14.02
C VAL A 46 11.11 24.43 -15.25
N PHE A 47 12.38 24.02 -15.24
CA PHE A 47 12.96 23.23 -16.34
C PHE A 47 12.37 21.81 -16.42
N LEU A 48 12.16 21.13 -15.27
CA LEU A 48 11.47 19.84 -15.23
C LEU A 48 10.00 19.97 -15.68
N GLY A 49 9.30 21.03 -15.27
CA GLY A 49 7.93 21.32 -15.67
C GLY A 49 7.77 21.65 -17.16
N MET A 50 8.76 22.31 -17.79
CA MET A 50 8.75 22.52 -19.24
C MET A 50 9.11 21.25 -20.01
N GLY A 51 10.08 20.44 -19.55
CA GLY A 51 10.39 19.14 -20.17
C GLY A 51 9.17 18.23 -20.29
N TYR A 52 8.37 18.14 -19.22
CA TYR A 52 7.11 17.37 -19.21
C TYR A 52 6.02 17.94 -20.12
N ARG A 53 6.01 19.25 -20.41
CA ARG A 53 5.07 19.84 -21.38
C ARG A 53 5.55 19.65 -22.82
N THR A 54 6.83 19.84 -23.12
CA THR A 54 7.35 19.73 -24.49
C THR A 54 7.28 18.30 -25.02
N ALA A 55 7.34 17.29 -24.15
CA ALA A 55 7.07 15.89 -24.53
C ALA A 55 5.63 15.63 -25.02
N ASN A 56 4.66 16.49 -24.64
CA ASN A 56 3.24 16.31 -24.93
C ASN A 56 2.78 17.07 -26.19
N ASP A 57 3.48 18.14 -26.60
CA ASP A 57 3.11 18.94 -27.77
C ASP A 57 3.60 18.36 -29.11
N GLY A 58 4.48 17.35 -29.09
CA GLY A 58 4.96 16.65 -30.30
C GLY A 58 3.96 15.64 -30.91
N ALA A 59 3.00 15.14 -30.12
CA ALA A 59 2.06 14.09 -30.54
C ALA A 59 0.80 14.61 -31.27
N ARG A 60 0.77 15.90 -31.67
CA ARG A 60 -0.49 16.63 -31.86
C ARG A 60 -1.10 16.62 -33.27
N ASN A 61 -0.64 15.77 -34.20
CA ASN A 61 -1.16 15.77 -35.59
C ASN A 61 -1.63 14.41 -36.17
N ASN A 62 -1.40 13.27 -35.50
CA ASN A 62 -1.89 11.96 -35.98
C ASN A 62 -3.01 11.40 -35.08
N ARG A 63 -4.06 12.20 -34.82
CA ARG A 63 -5.29 11.68 -34.23
C ARG A 63 -6.01 10.85 -35.30
N LEU A 64 -5.97 9.53 -35.16
CA LEU A 64 -6.70 8.62 -36.03
C LEU A 64 -8.21 8.83 -35.88
N ASP A 65 -8.94 8.75 -36.99
CA ASP A 65 -10.40 8.85 -36.96
C ASP A 65 -11.02 7.55 -36.41
N ALA A 66 -12.31 7.60 -36.01
CA ALA A 66 -13.05 6.48 -35.43
C ALA A 66 -12.85 5.19 -36.23
N VAL A 67 -13.11 5.28 -37.54
CA VAL A 67 -13.04 4.17 -38.49
C VAL A 67 -11.64 3.53 -38.53
N GLN A 68 -10.59 4.32 -38.33
CA GLN A 68 -9.21 3.82 -38.31
C GLN A 68 -8.89 3.14 -36.97
N CYS A 69 -9.39 3.69 -35.85
CA CYS A 69 -9.27 3.06 -34.53
C CYS A 69 -10.03 1.73 -34.45
N ASP A 70 -11.22 1.67 -35.05
CA ASP A 70 -12.04 0.46 -35.11
C ASP A 70 -11.36 -0.61 -36.00
N ALA A 71 -10.76 -0.19 -37.13
CA ALA A 71 -9.98 -1.09 -37.99
C ALA A 71 -8.76 -1.67 -37.28
N ILE A 72 -7.95 -0.85 -36.61
CA ILE A 72 -6.78 -1.29 -35.83
C ILE A 72 -7.21 -2.24 -34.70
N ALA A 73 -8.27 -1.90 -33.95
CA ALA A 73 -8.78 -2.76 -32.89
C ALA A 73 -9.26 -4.12 -33.42
N ASN A 74 -9.97 -4.14 -34.55
CA ASN A 74 -10.41 -5.38 -35.19
C ASN A 74 -9.23 -6.23 -35.71
N GLU A 75 -8.15 -5.60 -36.18
CA GLU A 75 -6.94 -6.31 -36.62
C GLU A 75 -6.15 -6.90 -35.44
N ILE A 76 -5.99 -6.15 -34.35
CA ILE A 76 -5.44 -6.65 -33.07
C ILE A 76 -6.24 -7.87 -32.60
N VAL A 77 -7.57 -7.75 -32.52
CA VAL A 77 -8.47 -8.84 -32.13
C VAL A 77 -8.35 -10.04 -33.07
N LYS A 78 -8.25 -9.81 -34.38
CA LYS A 78 -8.08 -10.89 -35.37
C LYS A 78 -6.76 -11.63 -35.20
N ILE A 79 -5.64 -10.93 -34.95
CA ILE A 79 -4.34 -11.57 -34.73
C ILE A 79 -4.34 -12.32 -33.39
N THR A 80 -4.86 -11.73 -32.32
CA THR A 80 -4.91 -12.41 -31.00
C THR A 80 -5.84 -13.61 -31.00
N THR A 81 -7.00 -13.54 -31.68
CA THR A 81 -7.99 -14.62 -31.71
C THR A 81 -7.53 -15.83 -32.53
N ASN A 82 -6.76 -15.61 -33.60
CA ASN A 82 -6.18 -16.70 -34.40
C ASN A 82 -4.87 -17.27 -33.81
N GLY A 83 -4.39 -16.70 -32.70
CA GLY A 83 -3.12 -17.06 -32.06
C GLY A 83 -1.94 -16.28 -32.65
N ALA A 84 -1.25 -15.52 -31.80
CA ALA A 84 -0.07 -14.77 -32.20
C ALA A 84 1.11 -15.72 -32.50
N THR A 85 1.49 -15.82 -33.76
CA THR A 85 2.69 -16.53 -34.22
C THR A 85 3.92 -15.61 -34.12
N ALA A 86 5.13 -16.18 -34.09
CA ALA A 86 6.37 -15.41 -34.02
C ALA A 86 6.52 -14.39 -35.19
N GLU A 87 5.91 -14.67 -36.33
CA GLU A 87 5.88 -13.80 -37.52
C GLU A 87 4.93 -12.59 -37.36
N ASN A 88 3.90 -12.70 -36.50
CA ASN A 88 2.85 -11.70 -36.33
C ASN A 88 2.98 -10.89 -35.02
N VAL A 89 3.88 -11.27 -34.11
CA VAL A 89 4.11 -10.57 -32.83
C VAL A 89 4.66 -9.16 -33.03
N GLU A 90 5.53 -8.95 -34.02
CA GLU A 90 6.07 -7.61 -34.34
C GLU A 90 4.96 -6.68 -34.83
N THR A 91 4.15 -7.13 -35.80
CA THR A 91 2.96 -6.43 -36.30
C THR A 91 1.95 -6.14 -35.18
N LEU A 92 1.72 -7.08 -34.26
CA LEU A 92 0.82 -6.90 -33.13
C LEU A 92 1.31 -5.83 -32.15
N ASN A 93 2.62 -5.75 -31.92
CA ASN A 93 3.22 -4.69 -31.11
C ASN A 93 3.11 -3.32 -31.78
N GLU A 94 3.31 -3.23 -33.10
CA GLU A 94 3.12 -2.00 -33.87
C GLU A 94 1.66 -1.53 -33.85
N LEU A 95 0.70 -2.44 -34.07
CA LEU A 95 -0.74 -2.15 -33.97
C LEU A 95 -1.14 -1.68 -32.56
N ASN A 96 -0.66 -2.34 -31.50
CA ASN A 96 -0.91 -1.93 -30.12
C ASN A 96 -0.32 -0.54 -29.81
N ALA A 97 0.87 -0.23 -30.34
CA ALA A 97 1.48 1.09 -30.19
C ALA A 97 0.70 2.17 -30.97
N ALA A 98 0.24 1.88 -32.19
CA ALA A 98 -0.61 2.77 -32.98
C ALA A 98 -1.95 3.05 -32.29
N TYR A 99 -2.60 2.01 -31.75
CA TYR A 99 -3.84 2.14 -30.97
C TYR A 99 -3.63 2.98 -29.69
N SER A 100 -2.58 2.68 -28.91
CA SER A 100 -2.31 3.38 -27.65
C SER A 100 -1.98 4.86 -27.87
N ASN A 101 -1.27 5.21 -28.94
CA ASN A 101 -0.89 6.59 -29.24
C ASN A 101 -1.98 7.39 -29.97
N GLY A 102 -2.83 6.71 -30.76
CA GLY A 102 -3.83 7.37 -31.63
C GLY A 102 -5.28 7.32 -31.15
N CYS A 103 -5.64 6.30 -30.38
CA CYS A 103 -7.04 5.90 -30.10
C CYS A 103 -7.39 5.80 -28.61
N ALA A 104 -6.41 5.95 -27.71
CA ALA A 104 -6.63 5.90 -26.27
C ALA A 104 -7.72 6.87 -25.78
N GLY A 105 -8.68 6.35 -25.01
CA GLY A 105 -9.82 7.10 -24.46
C GLY A 105 -11.10 7.10 -25.31
N ARG A 106 -11.13 6.41 -26.46
CA ARG A 106 -12.33 6.21 -27.26
C ARG A 106 -12.92 4.82 -27.01
N LEU A 107 -14.21 4.72 -26.67
CA LEU A 107 -14.90 3.42 -26.69
C LEU A 107 -15.02 2.96 -28.14
N VAL A 108 -14.21 1.98 -28.52
CA VAL A 108 -14.42 1.19 -29.75
C VAL A 108 -15.56 0.21 -29.46
N VAL A 109 -16.67 0.35 -30.18
CA VAL A 109 -17.74 -0.65 -30.16
C VAL A 109 -17.33 -1.75 -31.11
N ILE A 110 -16.67 -2.78 -30.59
CA ILE A 110 -16.37 -3.99 -31.37
C ILE A 110 -17.72 -4.67 -31.66
N GLU A 111 -18.25 -4.43 -32.86
CA GLU A 111 -19.45 -5.09 -33.34
C GLU A 111 -19.12 -6.58 -33.55
N LYS A 112 -19.43 -7.38 -32.53
CA LYS A 112 -19.11 -8.80 -32.49
C LYS A 112 -19.95 -9.55 -33.52
N GLU A 113 -19.42 -9.65 -34.73
CA GLU A 113 -19.97 -10.48 -35.79
C GLU A 113 -20.22 -11.89 -35.24
N THR A 114 -21.44 -12.40 -35.45
CA THR A 114 -21.91 -13.63 -34.82
C THR A 114 -21.31 -14.85 -35.50
N VAL A 115 -20.04 -15.10 -35.22
CA VAL A 115 -19.38 -16.37 -35.57
C VAL A 115 -20.13 -17.50 -34.86
N ALA A 116 -20.49 -18.53 -35.64
CA ALA A 116 -21.10 -19.77 -35.14
C ALA A 116 -20.30 -20.32 -33.93
N PRO A 117 -20.93 -21.05 -32.98
CA PRO A 117 -20.33 -21.36 -31.69
C PRO A 117 -19.07 -22.22 -31.84
N ALA A 118 -17.92 -21.56 -31.95
CA ALA A 118 -16.62 -22.14 -31.67
C ALA A 118 -16.68 -22.73 -30.26
N ALA A 119 -16.11 -23.93 -30.10
CA ALA A 119 -16.18 -24.66 -28.84
C ALA A 119 -15.79 -23.73 -27.69
N MET A 120 -16.71 -23.58 -26.73
CA MET A 120 -16.57 -22.69 -25.58
C MET A 120 -15.50 -23.27 -24.66
N HIS A 121 -14.23 -23.06 -25.01
CA HIS A 121 -13.12 -23.32 -24.12
C HIS A 121 -13.31 -22.41 -22.91
N PRO A 122 -13.60 -22.97 -21.72
CA PRO A 122 -13.72 -22.14 -20.54
C PRO A 122 -12.37 -21.47 -20.32
N GLU A 123 -12.37 -20.16 -20.07
CA GLU A 123 -11.16 -19.45 -19.69
C GLU A 123 -10.63 -20.08 -18.40
N ILE A 124 -9.59 -20.91 -18.51
CA ILE A 124 -9.10 -21.73 -17.40
C ILE A 124 -8.35 -20.79 -16.46
N MET A 125 -9.08 -20.20 -15.51
CA MET A 125 -8.50 -19.44 -14.41
C MET A 125 -7.42 -20.29 -13.74
N SER A 126 -6.23 -19.72 -13.56
CA SER A 126 -5.18 -20.35 -12.76
C SER A 126 -5.67 -20.60 -11.33
N THR A 127 -5.15 -21.65 -10.69
CA THR A 127 -5.53 -22.02 -9.32
C THR A 127 -5.36 -20.85 -8.36
N CYS A 128 -4.28 -20.07 -8.49
CA CYS A 128 -4.03 -18.89 -7.66
C CYS A 128 -5.11 -17.81 -7.82
N LYS A 129 -5.50 -17.46 -9.06
CA LYS A 129 -6.59 -16.49 -9.32
C LYS A 129 -7.94 -17.00 -8.82
N ARG A 130 -8.13 -18.32 -8.78
CA ARG A 130 -9.31 -18.92 -8.19
C ARG A 130 -9.30 -18.84 -6.65
N ILE A 131 -8.14 -19.01 -6.02
CA ILE A 131 -7.95 -18.83 -4.57
C ILE A 131 -8.21 -17.37 -4.17
N GLU A 132 -7.55 -16.42 -4.81
CA GLU A 132 -7.76 -14.97 -4.58
C GLU A 132 -9.24 -14.60 -4.71
N LYS A 133 -9.90 -15.01 -5.81
CA LYS A 133 -11.33 -14.74 -6.01
C LYS A 133 -12.22 -15.38 -4.93
N LEU A 134 -11.84 -16.52 -4.36
CA LEU A 134 -12.59 -17.15 -3.26
C LEU A 134 -12.35 -16.45 -1.91
N LEU A 135 -11.15 -15.91 -1.68
CA LEU A 135 -10.79 -15.20 -0.46
C LEU A 135 -11.27 -13.74 -0.44
N LEU A 136 -11.20 -13.02 -1.57
CA LEU A 136 -11.77 -11.67 -1.71
C LEU A 136 -13.27 -11.61 -1.37
N ASN A 137 -14.03 -12.67 -1.66
CA ASN A 137 -15.45 -12.77 -1.29
C ASN A 137 -15.71 -12.98 0.21
N ARG A 138 -14.67 -13.08 1.04
CA ARG A 138 -14.75 -13.21 2.51
C ARG A 138 -14.41 -11.91 3.25
N LEU A 139 -13.96 -10.89 2.53
CA LEU A 139 -13.59 -9.61 3.13
C LEU A 139 -14.81 -8.88 3.66
N TYR A 140 -14.64 -8.29 4.84
CA TYR A 140 -15.56 -7.35 5.45
C TYR A 140 -15.30 -5.92 4.91
N PRO A 141 -16.29 -5.01 4.98
CA PRO A 141 -16.12 -3.63 4.53
C PRO A 141 -14.98 -2.90 5.26
N GLU A 142 -14.19 -2.10 4.53
CA GLU A 142 -13.10 -1.30 5.13
C GLU A 142 -13.60 -0.24 6.14
N ASP A 143 -14.88 0.12 6.09
CA ASP A 143 -15.53 1.07 6.99
C ASP A 143 -16.27 0.38 8.17
N SER A 144 -16.00 -0.91 8.41
CA SER A 144 -16.47 -1.57 9.62
C SER A 144 -15.89 -0.88 10.87
N MET A 145 -16.64 -0.95 11.97
CA MET A 145 -16.19 -0.54 13.31
C MET A 145 -15.90 -1.76 14.20
N SER A 146 -15.99 -2.97 13.64
CA SER A 146 -15.73 -4.24 14.31
C SER A 146 -14.24 -4.58 14.20
N TYR A 147 -13.53 -4.56 15.33
CA TYR A 147 -12.12 -4.96 15.38
C TYR A 147 -11.88 -6.35 14.76
N TRP A 148 -12.83 -7.28 14.98
CA TRP A 148 -12.75 -8.66 14.52
C TRP A 148 -12.87 -8.77 12.99
N ASP A 149 -13.64 -7.88 12.35
CA ASP A 149 -13.77 -7.81 10.89
C ASP A 149 -12.40 -7.47 10.26
N HIS A 150 -11.69 -6.49 10.82
CA HIS A 150 -10.34 -6.11 10.41
C HIS A 150 -9.33 -7.24 10.67
N LEU A 151 -9.39 -7.89 11.83
CA LEU A 151 -8.54 -9.06 12.13
C LEU A 151 -8.78 -10.21 11.14
N LYS A 152 -10.02 -10.43 10.69
CA LYS A 152 -10.35 -11.42 9.64
C LYS A 152 -9.96 -10.97 8.23
N ASN A 153 -10.00 -9.67 7.94
CA ASN A 153 -9.42 -9.14 6.71
C ASN A 153 -7.90 -9.37 6.68
N ALA A 154 -7.19 -9.13 7.78
CA ALA A 154 -5.74 -9.35 7.90
C ALA A 154 -5.33 -10.81 7.63
N ASP A 155 -6.02 -11.79 8.24
CA ASP A 155 -5.81 -13.23 7.98
C ASP A 155 -6.16 -13.60 6.52
N THR A 156 -7.23 -13.01 5.97
CA THR A 156 -7.64 -13.24 4.57
C THR A 156 -6.60 -12.70 3.58
N TYR A 157 -6.05 -11.51 3.83
CA TYR A 157 -5.00 -10.91 3.01
C TYR A 157 -3.67 -11.67 3.14
N SER A 158 -3.22 -12.02 4.35
CA SER A 158 -1.99 -12.81 4.52
C SER A 158 -2.12 -14.21 3.89
N SER A 159 -3.29 -14.84 3.96
CA SER A 159 -3.59 -16.07 3.23
C SER A 159 -3.57 -15.91 1.71
N MET A 160 -3.90 -14.73 1.16
CA MET A 160 -3.73 -14.43 -0.27
C MET A 160 -2.27 -14.11 -0.62
N ALA A 161 -1.48 -13.53 0.28
CA ALA A 161 -0.05 -13.35 0.07
C ALA A 161 0.71 -14.70 -0.01
N ASP A 162 0.34 -15.65 0.85
CA ASP A 162 0.93 -17.00 0.93
C ASP A 162 0.44 -17.94 -0.21
N LYS A 163 -0.87 -17.93 -0.53
CA LYS A 163 -1.51 -18.95 -1.40
C LYS A 163 -2.12 -18.39 -2.68
N GLY A 164 -2.10 -17.07 -2.86
CA GLY A 164 -2.59 -16.37 -4.05
C GLY A 164 -1.56 -16.38 -5.18
N CYS A 165 -1.67 -15.43 -6.11
CA CYS A 165 -0.73 -15.31 -7.21
C CYS A 165 0.48 -14.46 -6.77
N ALA A 166 1.68 -14.93 -7.09
CA ALA A 166 2.92 -14.32 -6.62
C ALA A 166 3.08 -12.85 -7.07
N GLU A 167 2.52 -12.46 -8.22
CA GLU A 167 2.49 -11.08 -8.69
C GLU A 167 1.71 -10.10 -7.78
N ASN A 168 0.84 -10.62 -6.91
CA ASN A 168 0.01 -9.83 -5.98
C ASN A 168 0.49 -9.92 -4.52
N ALA A 169 1.51 -10.75 -4.22
CA ALA A 169 1.86 -11.09 -2.85
C ALA A 169 2.19 -9.86 -1.98
N ASP A 170 3.08 -8.97 -2.45
CA ASP A 170 3.49 -7.77 -1.71
C ASP A 170 2.31 -6.80 -1.46
N MET A 171 1.37 -6.70 -2.40
CA MET A 171 0.15 -5.90 -2.22
C MET A 171 -0.71 -6.48 -1.09
N TYR A 172 -0.90 -7.80 -1.08
CA TYR A 172 -1.65 -8.46 -0.01
C TYR A 172 -0.94 -8.42 1.34
N LYS A 173 0.40 -8.47 1.37
CA LYS A 173 1.18 -8.25 2.60
C LYS A 173 0.93 -6.86 3.18
N ALA A 174 0.97 -5.82 2.35
CA ALA A 174 0.70 -4.45 2.77
C ALA A 174 -0.74 -4.24 3.27
N LEU A 175 -1.72 -4.88 2.62
CA LEU A 175 -3.12 -4.84 3.06
C LEU A 175 -3.33 -5.58 4.38
N ALA A 176 -2.69 -6.73 4.58
CA ALA A 176 -2.75 -7.46 5.85
C ALA A 176 -2.22 -6.62 7.04
N LEU A 177 -1.10 -5.92 6.85
CA LEU A 177 -0.54 -5.03 7.87
C LEU A 177 -1.45 -3.85 8.17
N ARG A 178 -2.02 -3.19 7.15
CA ARG A 178 -2.99 -2.10 7.33
C ARG A 178 -4.19 -2.55 8.16
N GLU A 179 -4.70 -3.75 7.93
CA GLU A 179 -5.83 -4.29 8.69
C GLU A 179 -5.45 -4.67 10.13
N LEU A 180 -4.23 -5.16 10.39
CA LEU A 180 -3.72 -5.33 11.77
C LEU A 180 -3.58 -3.99 12.51
N GLU A 181 -3.08 -2.94 11.84
CA GLU A 181 -2.98 -1.59 12.41
C GLU A 181 -4.36 -1.03 12.78
N ILE A 182 -5.39 -1.27 11.97
CA ILE A 182 -6.77 -0.86 12.28
C ILE A 182 -7.34 -1.71 13.42
N ALA A 183 -7.17 -3.04 13.39
CA ALA A 183 -7.66 -3.94 14.43
C ALA A 183 -7.08 -3.58 15.82
N THR A 184 -5.76 -3.36 15.90
CA THR A 184 -5.06 -2.98 17.14
C THR A 184 -5.40 -1.55 17.62
N ALA A 185 -5.78 -0.65 16.71
CA ALA A 185 -6.28 0.68 17.07
C ALA A 185 -7.73 0.66 17.59
N LEU A 186 -8.54 -0.32 17.18
CA LEU A 186 -9.93 -0.50 17.64
C LEU A 186 -10.02 -1.29 18.95
N GLN A 187 -9.18 -2.33 19.12
CA GLN A 187 -9.04 -3.10 20.34
C GLN A 187 -7.55 -3.29 20.65
N PRO A 188 -7.04 -2.67 21.73
CA PRO A 188 -5.61 -2.70 22.03
C PRO A 188 -5.19 -4.11 22.49
N GLU A 189 -3.87 -4.37 22.43
CA GLU A 189 -3.28 -5.69 22.63
C GLU A 189 -3.62 -6.27 24.02
N GLU A 190 -3.76 -5.41 25.04
CA GLU A 190 -4.14 -5.75 26.42
C GLU A 190 -5.54 -6.37 26.56
N ASP A 191 -6.47 -6.02 25.67
CA ASP A 191 -7.85 -6.50 25.68
C ASP A 191 -8.06 -7.66 24.68
N MET A 192 -7.01 -8.13 24.01
CA MET A 192 -7.10 -9.16 22.96
C MET A 192 -7.22 -10.58 23.55
N GLY A 193 -8.16 -11.37 23.02
CA GLY A 193 -8.34 -12.77 23.41
C GLY A 193 -7.21 -13.66 22.89
N THR A 194 -6.92 -14.75 23.61
CA THR A 194 -5.87 -15.73 23.27
C THR A 194 -5.95 -16.24 21.82
N GLY A 195 -7.16 -16.58 21.34
CA GLY A 195 -7.38 -17.05 19.97
C GLY A 195 -7.34 -15.94 18.91
N ASP A 196 -7.39 -14.67 19.32
CA ASP A 196 -7.22 -13.53 18.42
C ASP A 196 -5.75 -13.14 18.33
N ALA A 197 -5.01 -13.21 19.44
CA ALA A 197 -3.54 -13.10 19.48
C ALA A 197 -2.86 -14.17 18.60
N GLU A 198 -3.39 -15.40 18.57
CA GLU A 198 -2.95 -16.46 17.65
C GLU A 198 -3.09 -16.03 16.17
N ILE A 199 -4.18 -15.34 15.79
CA ILE A 199 -4.37 -14.84 14.42
C ILE A 199 -3.34 -13.75 14.08
N VAL A 200 -3.00 -12.87 15.02
CA VAL A 200 -1.97 -11.83 14.83
C VAL A 200 -0.59 -12.47 14.61
N ILE A 201 -0.23 -13.47 15.43
CA ILE A 201 1.06 -14.17 15.34
C ILE A 201 1.18 -14.97 14.03
N ASP A 202 0.14 -15.74 13.66
CA ASP A 202 0.09 -16.48 12.39
C ASP A 202 0.07 -15.53 11.17
N THR A 203 -0.57 -14.36 11.30
CA THR A 203 -0.48 -13.30 10.27
C THR A 203 0.96 -12.80 10.13
N PHE A 204 1.64 -12.39 11.21
CA PHE A 204 3.04 -11.96 11.14
C PHE A 204 3.96 -13.05 10.58
N LYS A 205 3.72 -14.33 10.91
CA LYS A 205 4.43 -15.48 10.32
C LYS A 205 4.29 -15.51 8.79
N LYS A 206 3.06 -15.51 8.27
CA LYS A 206 2.76 -15.49 6.81
C LYS A 206 3.34 -14.28 6.08
N LEU A 207 3.67 -13.21 6.81
CA LEU A 207 4.26 -11.98 6.26
C LEU A 207 5.81 -11.99 6.25
N ASP A 208 6.44 -13.04 6.78
CA ASP A 208 7.89 -13.15 7.06
C ASP A 208 8.39 -12.19 8.17
N MET A 209 7.51 -11.85 9.12
CA MET A 209 7.75 -10.86 10.19
C MET A 209 7.91 -11.52 11.57
N GLN A 210 8.85 -12.47 11.66
CA GLN A 210 9.09 -13.28 12.87
C GLN A 210 9.48 -12.44 14.09
N ARG A 211 10.21 -11.32 13.89
CA ARG A 211 10.60 -10.42 14.98
C ARG A 211 9.39 -9.73 15.58
N GLU A 212 8.49 -9.24 14.74
CA GLU A 212 7.27 -8.56 15.13
C GLU A 212 6.27 -9.52 15.79
N ALA A 213 6.21 -10.79 15.32
CA ALA A 213 5.48 -11.86 15.99
C ALA A 213 5.99 -12.11 17.43
N GLN A 214 7.32 -12.18 17.61
CA GLN A 214 7.92 -12.34 18.93
C GLN A 214 7.71 -11.09 19.81
N GLU A 215 7.91 -9.88 19.28
CA GLU A 215 7.67 -8.62 20.01
C GLU A 215 6.21 -8.48 20.45
N PHE A 216 5.25 -9.03 19.69
CA PHE A 216 3.85 -9.10 20.07
C PHE A 216 3.60 -10.15 21.18
N LEU A 217 4.13 -11.37 21.01
CA LEU A 217 4.04 -12.44 22.02
C LEU A 217 4.60 -11.99 23.39
N ASP A 218 5.80 -11.41 23.39
CA ASP A 218 6.48 -10.87 24.57
C ASP A 218 5.64 -9.82 25.31
N LYS A 219 4.75 -9.09 24.64
CA LYS A 219 3.82 -8.16 25.31
C LYS A 219 2.64 -8.91 25.93
N ILE A 220 1.98 -9.78 25.16
CA ILE A 220 0.82 -10.55 25.61
C ILE A 220 1.18 -11.43 26.83
N GLU A 221 2.38 -12.03 26.86
CA GLU A 221 2.90 -12.76 28.02
C GLU A 221 2.92 -11.92 29.30
N LYS A 222 3.22 -10.62 29.21
CA LYS A 222 3.27 -9.72 30.38
C LYS A 222 1.90 -9.27 30.88
N LEU A 223 0.84 -9.57 30.11
CA LEU A 223 -0.53 -9.07 30.32
C LEU A 223 -1.49 -10.16 30.77
N ILE A 224 -1.26 -11.41 30.35
CA ILE A 224 -2.06 -12.58 30.72
C ILE A 224 -1.30 -13.40 31.78
N ASP A 225 -1.97 -13.79 32.88
CA ASP A 225 -1.41 -14.71 33.88
C ASP A 225 -1.08 -16.05 33.18
N PRO A 226 0.22 -16.39 33.00
CA PRO A 226 0.61 -17.16 31.83
C PRO A 226 0.25 -18.65 31.97
N ALA A 227 -0.73 -19.08 31.18
CA ALA A 227 -0.87 -20.47 30.80
C ALA A 227 0.35 -20.85 29.95
N THR A 228 1.33 -21.52 30.55
CA THR A 228 2.61 -21.91 29.91
C THR A 228 2.40 -22.63 28.57
N ASP A 229 1.31 -23.40 28.46
CA ASP A 229 0.91 -24.12 27.25
C ASP A 229 0.64 -23.19 26.04
N PHE A 230 0.08 -21.99 26.26
CA PHE A 230 -0.15 -21.02 25.19
C PHE A 230 1.15 -20.43 24.64
N ILE A 231 2.09 -20.09 25.52
CA ILE A 231 3.40 -19.55 25.13
C ILE A 231 4.13 -20.59 24.26
N LEU A 232 4.19 -21.84 24.72
CA LEU A 232 4.82 -22.94 23.98
C LEU A 232 4.15 -23.19 22.61
N GLN A 233 2.81 -23.11 22.53
CA GLN A 233 2.09 -23.25 21.26
C GLN A 233 2.45 -22.13 20.28
N MET A 234 2.52 -20.88 20.74
CA MET A 234 2.84 -19.74 19.87
C MET A 234 4.32 -19.70 19.47
N GLU A 235 5.24 -20.04 20.38
CA GLU A 235 6.66 -20.23 20.03
C GLU A 235 6.84 -21.32 18.97
N GLN A 236 6.08 -22.42 19.05
CA GLN A 236 6.07 -23.44 18.01
C GLN A 236 5.56 -22.89 16.67
N ILE A 237 4.47 -22.11 16.66
CA ILE A 237 3.98 -21.45 15.45
C ILE A 237 5.05 -20.53 14.84
N ILE A 238 5.80 -19.76 15.64
CA ILE A 238 6.83 -18.83 15.12
C ILE A 238 8.03 -19.58 14.49
N ASN A 239 8.38 -20.77 15.00
CA ASN A 239 9.60 -21.49 14.64
C ASN A 239 9.44 -22.62 13.60
N GLU A 240 8.21 -23.08 13.29
CA GLU A 240 7.92 -24.07 12.23
C GLU A 240 7.85 -23.50 10.81
#